data_AF-J9EIH5-F1
#
_entry.id   AF-J9EIH5-F1
#
_cell.length_a   1.000
_cell.length_b   1.000
_cell.length_c   1.000
_cell.angle_alpha   90.00
_cell.angle_beta   90.00
_cell.angle_gamma   90.00
#
_symmetry.space_group_name_H-M   'P 1'
#
loop_
_entity.id
_entity.type
_entity.pdbx_description
1 polymer ?
#
loop_
_entity_poly.entity_id
_entity_poly.type
_entity_poly.pdbx_seq_one_letter_code
_entity_poly.pdbx_strand_id
1 'polypeptide(L)'
;MGDVKKVTINKEIFLKRIAKLYDYWNNGNDENLSKVDALVFMVGNDDDASQYSKSNALQIWLYNYELNDMLAIFTKDAVYFLASSRKALFFQPVGNEEPTGSVPPVVVFTREKSDKDKANFTKLVEKLKESGSSFGHFAKDSYSSDFAKGWNSIMEEYGIKLTVDVSISFAHLLSEKDDTEVELCRKAAQASVNAWSYARKKIIDIIDQAKKVKHSRFAEDIEKAMTTVQVQQRLADNNNLESCYTPIIQSGGEYILKLSAESNDKLIHYGTIICSLGARYQSYCSNLGRTMLVDPSKELQEAYESLLIIQSAIIEALKPGKKLSEVYAAGLEAAKDKPVILDHLVKNNFG
;
A
#
# COMPACT_ATOMS: atom_id res chain seq x y z
N MET A 1 -35.69 -6.04 13.60
CA MET A 1 -34.25 -6.33 13.46
C MET A 1 -33.80 -5.63 12.20
N GLY A 2 -33.02 -4.55 12.32
CA GLY A 2 -32.60 -3.78 11.15
C GLY A 2 -31.71 -4.65 10.26
N ASP A 3 -31.99 -4.64 8.95
CA ASP A 3 -31.15 -5.29 7.95
C ASP A 3 -29.72 -4.77 8.07
N VAL A 4 -28.85 -5.58 8.68
CA VAL A 4 -27.41 -5.37 8.56
C VAL A 4 -27.11 -5.57 7.08
N LYS A 5 -26.91 -4.47 6.35
CA LYS A 5 -26.51 -4.51 4.93
C LYS A 5 -25.35 -5.50 4.80
N LYS A 6 -25.61 -6.63 4.16
CA LYS A 6 -24.60 -7.64 3.87
C LYS A 6 -23.52 -6.97 3.02
N VAL A 7 -22.30 -6.90 3.54
CA VAL A 7 -21.16 -6.34 2.80
C VAL A 7 -20.86 -7.30 1.64
N THR A 8 -20.88 -6.78 0.42
CA THR A 8 -20.63 -7.54 -0.81
C THR A 8 -19.65 -6.77 -1.69
N ILE A 9 -18.99 -7.50 -2.58
CA ILE A 9 -18.10 -6.90 -3.56
C ILE A 9 -18.82 -5.86 -4.43
N ASN A 10 -18.13 -4.76 -4.75
CA ASN A 10 -18.61 -3.83 -5.77
C ASN A 10 -18.36 -4.45 -7.15
N LYS A 11 -19.44 -5.00 -7.75
CA LYS A 11 -19.39 -5.70 -9.04
C LYS A 11 -18.81 -4.86 -10.17
N GLU A 12 -19.18 -3.58 -10.23
CA GLU A 12 -18.74 -2.68 -11.31
C GLU A 12 -17.24 -2.40 -11.23
N ILE A 13 -16.74 -2.05 -10.03
CA ILE A 13 -15.32 -1.82 -9.78
C ILE A 13 -14.51 -3.08 -10.07
N PHE A 14 -14.98 -4.24 -9.58
CA PHE A 14 -14.33 -5.51 -9.81
C PHE A 14 -14.21 -5.83 -11.30
N LEU A 15 -15.33 -5.82 -12.04
CA LEU A 15 -15.35 -6.16 -13.46
C LEU A 15 -14.47 -5.20 -14.29
N LYS A 16 -14.52 -3.89 -14.00
CA LYS A 16 -13.65 -2.90 -14.65
C LYS A 16 -12.17 -3.20 -14.44
N ARG A 17 -11.76 -3.47 -13.19
CA ARG A 17 -10.35 -3.64 -12.83
C ARG A 17 -9.82 -5.02 -13.25
N ILE A 18 -10.61 -6.08 -13.09
CA ILE A 18 -10.20 -7.40 -13.55
C ILE A 18 -10.13 -7.48 -15.09
N ALA A 19 -11.01 -6.79 -15.83
CA ALA A 19 -10.87 -6.64 -17.28
C ALA A 19 -9.54 -5.97 -17.64
N LYS A 20 -9.17 -4.87 -16.95
CA LYS A 20 -7.86 -4.22 -17.13
C LYS A 20 -6.70 -5.19 -16.91
N LEU A 21 -6.76 -6.06 -15.89
CA LEU A 21 -5.76 -7.10 -15.67
C LEU A 21 -5.70 -8.09 -16.83
N TYR A 22 -6.84 -8.64 -17.27
CA TYR A 22 -6.88 -9.60 -18.37
C TYR A 22 -6.44 -9.00 -19.70
N ASP A 23 -6.82 -7.76 -20.00
CA ASP A 23 -6.37 -7.04 -21.20
C ASP A 23 -4.85 -6.81 -21.15
N TYR A 24 -4.33 -6.40 -19.99
CA TYR A 24 -2.89 -6.20 -19.78
C TYR A 24 -2.11 -7.52 -19.91
N TRP A 25 -2.66 -8.62 -19.39
CA TRP A 25 -2.05 -9.94 -19.46
C TRP A 25 -2.13 -10.55 -20.86
N ASN A 26 -3.27 -10.43 -21.54
CA ASN A 26 -3.52 -11.06 -22.84
C ASN A 26 -2.91 -10.31 -24.02
N ASN A 27 -2.57 -9.02 -23.87
CA ASN A 27 -1.88 -8.28 -24.93
C ASN A 27 -0.44 -8.77 -25.18
N GLY A 28 0.14 -9.53 -24.25
CA GLY A 28 1.47 -10.14 -24.38
C GLY A 28 2.65 -9.17 -24.33
N ASN A 29 2.43 -7.88 -24.05
CA ASN A 29 3.47 -6.86 -24.05
C ASN A 29 4.30 -6.84 -22.76
N ASP A 30 3.74 -7.31 -21.65
CA ASP A 30 4.44 -7.40 -20.37
C ASP A 30 5.37 -8.61 -20.33
N GLU A 31 6.64 -8.40 -20.00
CA GLU A 31 7.67 -9.44 -20.07
C GLU A 31 7.39 -10.63 -19.14
N ASN A 32 6.87 -10.40 -17.92
CA ASN A 32 6.68 -11.47 -16.95
C ASN A 32 5.30 -12.11 -17.08
N LEU A 33 4.25 -11.31 -17.28
CA LEU A 33 2.90 -11.83 -17.46
C LEU A 33 2.74 -12.62 -18.76
N SER A 34 3.44 -12.26 -19.83
CA SER A 34 3.41 -13.04 -21.09
C SER A 34 3.97 -14.46 -20.94
N LYS A 35 4.73 -14.75 -19.87
CA LYS A 35 5.36 -16.04 -19.61
C LYS A 35 4.52 -16.97 -18.72
N VAL A 36 3.40 -16.51 -18.18
CA VAL A 36 2.62 -17.27 -17.19
C VAL A 36 1.28 -17.74 -17.74
N ASP A 37 0.93 -18.97 -17.38
CA ASP A 37 -0.31 -19.66 -17.72
C ASP A 37 -1.40 -19.37 -16.69
N ALA A 38 -1.00 -19.14 -15.43
CA ALA A 38 -1.89 -18.74 -14.35
C ALA A 38 -1.18 -17.85 -13.33
N LEU A 39 -1.97 -17.10 -12.57
CA LEU A 39 -1.53 -16.29 -11.43
C LEU A 39 -2.10 -16.87 -10.14
N VAL A 40 -1.28 -16.96 -9.10
CA VAL A 40 -1.65 -17.55 -7.81
C VAL A 40 -1.32 -16.57 -6.69
N PHE A 41 -2.33 -16.15 -5.93
CA PHE A 41 -2.18 -15.23 -4.81
C PHE A 41 -2.87 -15.79 -3.56
N MET A 42 -2.06 -16.04 -2.54
CA MET A 42 -2.49 -16.51 -1.22
C MET A 42 -2.32 -15.37 -0.23
N VAL A 43 -3.34 -15.13 0.60
CA VAL A 43 -3.24 -14.25 1.77
C VAL A 43 -3.59 -15.06 3.00
N GLY A 44 -2.64 -15.20 3.92
CA GLY A 44 -2.82 -15.84 5.23
C GLY A 44 -3.40 -14.90 6.28
N ASN A 45 -3.61 -15.41 7.48
CA ASN A 45 -4.00 -14.65 8.67
C ASN A 45 -2.89 -14.71 9.72
N ASP A 46 -1.70 -14.26 9.34
CA ASP A 46 -0.51 -14.23 10.17
C ASP A 46 -0.48 -12.96 11.04
N ASP A 47 -0.13 -13.10 12.32
CA ASP A 47 -0.05 -11.96 13.26
C ASP A 47 1.11 -11.01 12.94
N ASP A 48 2.16 -11.52 12.30
CA ASP A 48 3.37 -10.81 11.87
C ASP A 48 3.36 -10.49 10.36
N ALA A 49 2.22 -10.61 9.69
CA ALA A 49 2.08 -10.23 8.30
C ALA A 49 2.47 -8.76 8.08
N SER A 50 3.24 -8.49 7.03
CA SER A 50 3.51 -7.12 6.59
C SER A 50 2.20 -6.37 6.35
N GLN A 51 2.06 -5.18 6.95
CA GLN A 51 0.93 -4.27 6.71
C GLN A 51 0.76 -3.99 5.21
N TYR A 52 1.85 -3.94 4.46
CA TYR A 52 1.86 -3.72 3.02
C TYR A 52 2.42 -4.96 2.30
N SER A 53 1.54 -5.69 1.62
CA SER A 53 1.90 -6.77 0.69
C SER A 53 1.30 -6.50 -0.69
N LYS A 54 1.88 -7.13 -1.72
CA LYS A 54 1.36 -6.99 -3.09
C LYS A 54 0.00 -7.69 -3.24
N SER A 55 -0.21 -8.77 -2.51
CA SER A 55 -1.47 -9.51 -2.45
C SER A 55 -2.56 -8.66 -1.81
N ASN A 56 -2.30 -7.98 -0.69
CA ASN A 56 -3.26 -7.07 -0.07
C ASN A 56 -3.57 -5.88 -0.99
N ALA A 57 -2.55 -5.30 -1.64
CA ALA A 57 -2.74 -4.24 -2.61
C ALA A 57 -3.63 -4.70 -3.80
N LEU A 58 -3.42 -5.93 -4.29
CA LEU A 58 -4.26 -6.52 -5.33
C LEU A 58 -5.70 -6.73 -4.86
N GLN A 59 -5.92 -7.24 -3.65
CA GLN A 59 -7.26 -7.42 -3.08
C GLN A 59 -7.98 -6.08 -2.88
N ILE A 60 -7.29 -5.06 -2.38
CA ILE A 60 -7.83 -3.69 -2.26
C ILE A 60 -8.19 -3.15 -3.63
N TRP A 61 -7.31 -3.32 -4.62
CA TRP A 61 -7.60 -2.85 -5.96
C TRP A 61 -8.77 -3.60 -6.59
N LEU A 62 -8.84 -4.93 -6.53
CA LEU A 62 -9.96 -5.64 -7.17
C LEU A 62 -11.27 -5.54 -6.39
N TYR A 63 -11.23 -5.53 -5.04
CA TYR A 63 -12.40 -5.76 -4.19
C TYR A 63 -12.72 -4.60 -3.24
N ASN A 64 -11.79 -3.65 -3.03
CA ASN A 64 -11.79 -2.64 -1.96
C ASN A 64 -11.77 -3.20 -0.52
N TYR A 65 -11.29 -4.43 -0.34
CA TYR A 65 -11.17 -5.07 0.97
C TYR A 65 -9.90 -5.91 1.07
N GLU A 66 -9.34 -6.00 2.27
CA GLU A 66 -8.35 -7.00 2.64
C GLU A 66 -9.07 -8.23 3.23
N LEU A 67 -8.78 -9.40 2.69
CA LEU A 67 -9.42 -10.67 3.02
C LEU A 67 -8.34 -11.71 3.31
N ASN A 68 -8.07 -11.92 4.60
CA ASN A 68 -7.14 -12.95 5.07
C ASN A 68 -7.69 -14.37 4.78
N ASP A 69 -6.85 -15.39 4.87
CA ASP A 69 -7.23 -16.78 4.66
C ASP A 69 -8.04 -16.97 3.35
N MET A 70 -7.49 -16.42 2.27
CA MET A 70 -8.09 -16.39 0.93
C MET A 70 -7.06 -16.81 -0.10
N LEU A 71 -7.48 -17.69 -1.01
CA LEU A 71 -6.70 -18.06 -2.20
C LEU A 71 -7.44 -17.55 -3.44
N ALA A 72 -6.71 -16.84 -4.31
CA ALA A 72 -7.17 -16.40 -5.60
C ALA A 72 -6.26 -16.98 -6.70
N ILE A 73 -6.86 -17.65 -7.68
CA ILE A 73 -6.16 -18.18 -8.86
C ILE A 73 -6.80 -17.59 -10.10
N PHE A 74 -6.00 -17.00 -10.98
CA PHE A 74 -6.45 -16.43 -12.24
C PHE A 74 -5.84 -17.25 -13.37
N THR A 75 -6.66 -17.90 -14.18
CA THR A 75 -6.25 -18.64 -15.37
C THR A 75 -6.82 -17.94 -16.61
N LYS A 76 -6.47 -18.40 -17.80
CA LYS A 76 -7.08 -17.89 -19.04
C LYS A 76 -8.57 -18.26 -19.16
N ASP A 77 -8.97 -19.37 -18.54
CA ASP A 77 -10.31 -19.94 -18.68
C ASP A 77 -11.24 -19.63 -17.50
N ALA A 78 -10.71 -19.29 -16.33
CA ALA A 78 -11.52 -18.95 -15.15
C ALA A 78 -10.73 -18.18 -14.07
N VAL A 79 -11.48 -17.49 -13.21
CA VAL A 79 -11.02 -16.93 -11.95
C VAL A 79 -11.57 -17.80 -10.83
N TYR A 80 -10.71 -18.27 -9.94
CA TYR A 80 -11.09 -19.08 -8.79
C TYR A 80 -10.82 -18.34 -7.49
N PHE A 81 -11.84 -18.24 -6.65
CA PHE A 81 -11.70 -17.77 -5.27
C PHE A 81 -12.01 -18.91 -4.30
N LEU A 82 -11.15 -19.11 -3.30
CA LEU A 82 -11.43 -19.98 -2.16
C LEU A 82 -11.37 -19.18 -0.87
N ALA A 83 -12.48 -19.14 -0.16
CA ALA A 83 -12.59 -18.39 1.09
C ALA A 83 -13.59 -19.01 2.06
N SER A 84 -13.62 -18.54 3.31
CA SER A 84 -14.61 -18.96 4.30
C SER A 84 -16.04 -18.63 3.84
N SER A 85 -17.06 -19.30 4.39
CA SER A 85 -18.45 -19.15 3.93
C SER A 85 -18.94 -17.69 3.87
N ARG A 86 -18.56 -16.86 4.87
CA ARG A 86 -18.89 -15.42 4.87
C ARG A 86 -18.21 -14.67 3.73
N LYS A 87 -16.94 -14.97 3.45
CA LYS A 87 -16.14 -14.34 2.38
C LYS A 87 -16.54 -14.85 1.00
N ALA A 88 -16.91 -16.12 0.85
CA ALA A 88 -17.50 -16.65 -0.38
C ALA A 88 -18.80 -15.91 -0.74
N LEU A 89 -19.67 -15.68 0.26
CA LEU A 89 -20.90 -14.89 0.08
C LEU A 89 -20.64 -13.42 -0.30
N PHE A 90 -19.46 -12.87 -0.01
CA PHE A 90 -19.07 -11.52 -0.45
C PHE A 90 -18.82 -11.47 -1.96
N PHE A 91 -18.30 -12.55 -2.57
CA PHE A 91 -18.06 -12.68 -4.02
C PHE A 91 -19.29 -13.14 -4.82
N GLN A 92 -20.39 -13.54 -4.17
CA GLN A 92 -21.60 -14.01 -4.84
C GLN A 92 -22.07 -13.11 -6.00
N PRO A 93 -22.06 -11.75 -5.93
CA PRO A 93 -22.52 -10.91 -7.03
C PRO A 93 -21.70 -10.98 -8.33
N VAL A 94 -20.45 -11.40 -8.24
CA VAL A 94 -19.53 -11.50 -9.40
C VAL A 94 -19.37 -12.93 -9.90
N GLY A 95 -19.85 -13.93 -9.15
CA GLY A 95 -19.87 -15.32 -9.61
C GLY A 95 -20.73 -15.47 -10.87
N ASN A 96 -20.17 -16.12 -11.89
CA ASN A 96 -20.82 -16.34 -13.17
C ASN A 96 -20.27 -17.61 -13.85
N GLU A 97 -21.08 -18.22 -14.71
CA GLU A 97 -20.70 -19.39 -15.50
C GLU A 97 -20.13 -19.02 -16.86
N GLU A 98 -20.41 -17.81 -17.34
CA GLU A 98 -20.04 -17.31 -18.66
C GLU A 98 -19.06 -16.13 -18.57
N PRO A 99 -18.14 -15.98 -19.54
CA PRO A 99 -17.25 -14.82 -19.63
C PRO A 99 -18.01 -13.50 -19.70
N THR A 100 -17.40 -12.42 -19.22
CA THR A 100 -17.92 -11.05 -19.34
C THR A 100 -16.85 -10.16 -19.96
N GLY A 101 -16.95 -9.90 -21.27
CA GLY A 101 -15.90 -9.19 -22.00
C GLY A 101 -14.60 -10.01 -22.05
N SER A 102 -13.48 -9.41 -21.65
CA SER A 102 -12.19 -10.11 -21.52
C SER A 102 -12.03 -10.89 -20.20
N VAL A 103 -13.02 -10.83 -19.31
CA VAL A 103 -12.99 -11.51 -18.01
C VAL A 103 -13.58 -12.92 -18.16
N PRO A 104 -12.84 -13.98 -17.80
CA PRO A 104 -13.38 -15.33 -17.83
C PRO A 104 -14.34 -15.58 -16.66
N PRO A 105 -15.08 -16.71 -16.65
CA PRO A 105 -15.97 -17.11 -15.57
C PRO A 105 -15.32 -17.03 -14.18
N VAL A 106 -16.08 -16.56 -13.20
CA VAL A 106 -15.65 -16.39 -11.81
C VAL A 106 -16.32 -17.46 -10.96
N VAL A 107 -15.51 -18.37 -10.46
CA VAL A 107 -15.93 -19.52 -9.66
C VAL A 107 -15.53 -19.29 -8.20
N VAL A 108 -16.51 -19.37 -7.30
CA VAL A 108 -16.32 -19.12 -5.87
C VAL A 108 -16.51 -20.42 -5.09
N PHE A 109 -15.41 -20.91 -4.52
CA PHE A 109 -15.41 -22.04 -3.60
C PHE A 109 -15.55 -21.59 -2.16
N THR A 110 -16.34 -22.36 -1.40
CA THR A 110 -16.38 -22.26 0.06
C THR A 110 -15.42 -23.28 0.65
N ARG A 111 -14.61 -22.82 1.61
CA ARG A 111 -13.70 -23.62 2.43
C ARG A 111 -14.42 -24.75 3.18
N GLU A 112 -13.90 -25.97 3.07
CA GLU A 112 -14.31 -27.14 3.83
C GLU A 112 -13.36 -27.33 5.03
N LYS A 113 -13.78 -26.85 6.21
CA LYS A 113 -12.90 -26.86 7.38
C LYS A 113 -12.72 -28.26 7.99
N SER A 114 -13.63 -29.19 7.73
CA SER A 114 -13.60 -30.52 8.33
C SER A 114 -12.39 -31.35 7.89
N ASP A 115 -11.92 -31.16 6.65
CA ASP A 115 -10.72 -31.81 6.09
C ASP A 115 -9.52 -30.86 5.96
N LYS A 116 -9.59 -29.69 6.64
CA LYS A 116 -8.61 -28.60 6.54
C LYS A 116 -8.39 -28.13 5.09
N ASP A 117 -9.49 -27.99 4.35
CA ASP A 117 -9.53 -27.50 2.97
C ASP A 117 -8.82 -28.42 1.95
N LYS A 118 -8.47 -29.66 2.33
CA LYS A 118 -7.67 -30.57 1.48
C LYS A 118 -8.35 -30.83 0.14
N ALA A 119 -9.63 -31.20 0.14
CA ALA A 119 -10.39 -31.44 -1.08
C ALA A 119 -10.54 -30.16 -1.94
N ASN A 120 -10.65 -28.98 -1.32
CA ASN A 120 -10.68 -27.71 -2.05
C ASN A 120 -9.32 -27.45 -2.73
N PHE A 121 -8.22 -27.59 -2.00
CA PHE A 121 -6.88 -27.37 -2.53
C PHE A 121 -6.53 -28.34 -3.65
N THR A 122 -6.84 -29.63 -3.51
CA THR A 122 -6.63 -30.62 -4.58
C THR A 122 -7.32 -30.20 -5.87
N LYS A 123 -8.61 -29.84 -5.81
CA LYS A 123 -9.35 -29.36 -7.00
C LYS A 123 -8.71 -28.14 -7.64
N LEU A 124 -8.24 -27.18 -6.84
CA LEU A 124 -7.64 -25.94 -7.34
C LEU A 124 -6.26 -26.18 -7.96
N VAL A 125 -5.45 -27.07 -7.38
CA VAL A 125 -4.18 -27.48 -7.98
C VAL A 125 -4.40 -28.22 -9.30
N GLU A 126 -5.44 -29.04 -9.41
CA GLU A 126 -5.81 -29.69 -10.68
C GLU A 126 -6.16 -28.65 -11.74
N LYS A 127 -6.97 -27.63 -11.41
CA LYS A 127 -7.25 -26.51 -12.31
C LYS A 127 -6.02 -25.71 -12.71
N LEU A 128 -5.11 -25.51 -11.77
CA LEU A 128 -3.84 -24.87 -12.04
C LEU A 128 -2.98 -25.67 -13.04
N LYS A 129 -2.93 -27.01 -12.88
CA LYS A 129 -2.22 -27.91 -13.82
C LYS A 129 -2.86 -27.97 -15.20
N GLU A 130 -4.20 -27.97 -15.26
CA GLU A 130 -4.93 -27.90 -16.54
C GLU A 130 -4.57 -26.62 -17.32
N SER A 131 -4.26 -25.53 -16.60
CA SER A 131 -3.94 -24.24 -17.21
C SER A 131 -2.55 -24.20 -17.83
N GLY A 132 -1.59 -24.99 -17.31
CA GLY A 132 -0.23 -25.03 -17.84
C GLY A 132 0.81 -25.41 -16.79
N SER A 133 1.99 -24.80 -16.87
CA SER A 133 3.15 -25.14 -16.02
C SER A 133 3.94 -23.93 -15.50
N SER A 134 3.66 -22.73 -16.01
CA SER A 134 4.30 -21.49 -15.59
C SER A 134 3.35 -20.64 -14.77
N PHE A 135 3.67 -20.43 -13.50
CA PHE A 135 2.76 -19.78 -12.55
C PHE A 135 3.38 -18.50 -11.96
N GLY A 136 2.65 -17.41 -12.11
CA GLY A 136 2.99 -16.10 -11.60
C GLY A 136 2.57 -15.92 -10.14
N HIS A 137 3.42 -15.28 -9.35
CA HIS A 137 3.13 -14.95 -7.95
C HIS A 137 3.89 -13.68 -7.51
N PHE A 138 3.62 -13.20 -6.29
CA PHE A 138 4.43 -12.17 -5.67
C PHE A 138 5.53 -12.83 -4.83
N ALA A 139 6.79 -12.79 -5.29
CA ALA A 139 7.87 -13.57 -4.69
C ALA A 139 8.24 -13.17 -3.25
N LYS A 140 7.91 -11.95 -2.83
CA LYS A 140 8.17 -11.45 -1.47
C LYS A 140 6.98 -11.60 -0.52
N ASP A 141 5.82 -11.97 -1.03
CA ASP A 141 4.65 -12.24 -0.19
C ASP A 141 4.76 -13.67 0.33
N SER A 142 4.82 -13.81 1.65
CA SER A 142 4.95 -15.11 2.33
C SER A 142 4.00 -15.15 3.52
N TYR A 143 3.29 -16.26 3.65
CA TYR A 143 2.30 -16.49 4.68
C TYR A 143 2.48 -17.89 5.26
N SER A 144 2.29 -18.01 6.57
CA SER A 144 2.56 -19.22 7.37
C SER A 144 1.38 -19.64 8.23
N SER A 145 0.20 -19.02 8.06
CA SER A 145 -1.06 -19.46 8.66
C SER A 145 -1.36 -20.93 8.30
N ASP A 146 -2.18 -21.60 9.10
CA ASP A 146 -2.56 -23.00 8.84
C ASP A 146 -3.18 -23.20 7.45
N PHE A 147 -3.93 -22.20 6.97
CA PHE A 147 -4.50 -22.20 5.61
C PHE A 147 -3.40 -22.13 4.54
N ALA A 148 -2.44 -21.22 4.69
CA ALA A 148 -1.32 -21.08 3.75
C ALA A 148 -0.42 -22.33 3.74
N LYS A 149 -0.11 -22.90 4.91
CA LYS A 149 0.62 -24.16 5.04
C LYS A 149 -0.08 -25.32 4.35
N GLY A 150 -1.42 -25.41 4.48
CA GLY A 150 -2.22 -26.42 3.80
C GLY A 150 -2.11 -26.34 2.27
N TRP A 151 -2.19 -25.13 1.71
CA TRP A 151 -2.01 -24.91 0.27
C TRP A 151 -0.59 -25.26 -0.19
N ASN A 152 0.45 -24.81 0.53
CA ASN A 152 1.84 -25.12 0.21
C ASN A 152 2.10 -26.63 0.20
N SER A 153 1.57 -27.37 1.19
CA SER A 153 1.65 -28.82 1.26
C SER A 153 1.07 -29.51 0.02
N ILE A 154 -0.07 -29.02 -0.49
CA ILE A 154 -0.70 -29.59 -1.70
C ILE A 154 0.06 -29.21 -2.97
N MET A 155 0.60 -27.98 -3.06
CA MET A 155 1.47 -27.61 -4.18
C MET A 155 2.72 -28.51 -4.23
N GLU A 156 3.36 -28.76 -3.08
CA GLU A 156 4.51 -29.65 -2.97
C GLU A 156 4.18 -31.10 -3.36
N GLU A 157 3.06 -31.66 -2.86
CA GLU A 157 2.58 -33.01 -3.20
C GLU A 157 2.39 -33.19 -4.72
N TYR A 158 1.90 -32.15 -5.40
CA TYR A 158 1.65 -32.17 -6.85
C TYR A 158 2.83 -31.68 -7.70
N GLY A 159 3.97 -31.34 -7.07
CA GLY A 159 5.17 -30.85 -7.75
C GLY A 159 5.00 -29.47 -8.40
N ILE A 160 4.06 -28.66 -7.91
CA ILE A 160 3.78 -27.31 -8.42
C ILE A 160 4.78 -26.32 -7.83
N LYS A 161 5.36 -25.49 -8.71
CA LYS A 161 6.25 -24.39 -8.33
C LYS A 161 5.77 -23.09 -8.93
N LEU A 162 5.70 -22.06 -8.09
CA LEU A 162 5.49 -20.69 -8.54
C LEU A 162 6.86 -20.12 -8.92
N THR A 163 7.10 -19.89 -10.21
CA THR A 163 8.45 -19.65 -10.75
C THR A 163 8.65 -18.24 -11.29
N VAL A 164 7.57 -17.49 -11.51
CA VAL A 164 7.62 -16.17 -12.14
C VAL A 164 7.15 -15.10 -11.16
N ASP A 165 8.06 -14.20 -10.77
CA ASP A 165 7.70 -13.03 -9.97
C ASP A 165 7.03 -11.96 -10.84
N VAL A 166 5.74 -11.71 -10.58
CA VAL A 166 4.94 -10.71 -11.31
C VAL A 166 4.85 -9.37 -10.58
N SER A 167 5.63 -9.17 -9.51
CA SER A 167 5.59 -7.97 -8.66
C SER A 167 5.78 -6.65 -9.42
N ILE A 168 6.65 -6.64 -10.43
CA ILE A 168 6.93 -5.47 -11.27
C ILE A 168 5.78 -5.23 -12.25
N SER A 169 5.26 -6.27 -12.88
CA SER A 169 4.10 -6.19 -13.79
C SER A 169 2.88 -5.59 -13.11
N PHE A 170 2.60 -6.03 -11.88
CA PHE A 170 1.52 -5.44 -11.07
C PHE A 170 1.86 -4.04 -10.57
N ALA A 171 3.14 -3.69 -10.36
CA ALA A 171 3.51 -2.30 -10.07
C ALA A 171 3.13 -1.37 -11.24
N HIS A 172 3.38 -1.81 -12.48
CA HIS A 172 2.97 -1.08 -13.68
C HIS A 172 1.45 -1.03 -13.83
N LEU A 173 0.76 -2.18 -13.70
CA LEU A 173 -0.70 -2.25 -13.82
C LEU A 173 -1.43 -1.31 -12.84
N LEU A 174 -0.94 -1.23 -11.61
CA LEU A 174 -1.50 -0.44 -10.52
C LEU A 174 -0.98 1.00 -10.48
N SER A 175 -0.03 1.38 -11.34
CA SER A 175 0.62 2.70 -11.28
C SER A 175 -0.37 3.83 -11.55
N GLU A 176 -1.15 3.70 -12.62
CA GLU A 176 -2.20 4.63 -13.02
C GLU A 176 -3.45 4.48 -12.15
N LYS A 177 -3.78 5.55 -11.42
CA LYS A 177 -4.97 5.66 -10.59
C LYS A 177 -6.13 6.22 -11.41
N ASP A 178 -7.30 5.59 -11.32
CA ASP A 178 -8.51 6.19 -11.87
C ASP A 178 -9.03 7.36 -11.03
N ASP A 179 -10.03 8.10 -11.53
CA ASP A 179 -10.55 9.30 -10.87
C ASP A 179 -11.03 9.04 -9.42
N THR A 180 -11.58 7.85 -9.17
CA THR A 180 -12.03 7.46 -7.82
C THR A 180 -10.82 7.26 -6.91
N GLU A 181 -9.81 6.53 -7.38
CA GLU A 181 -8.57 6.31 -6.64
C GLU A 181 -7.82 7.61 -6.37
N VAL A 182 -7.76 8.53 -7.35
CA VAL A 182 -7.17 9.86 -7.17
C VAL A 182 -7.91 10.64 -6.08
N GLU A 183 -9.24 10.57 -6.05
CA GLU A 183 -10.03 11.25 -5.01
C GLU A 183 -9.79 10.64 -3.61
N LEU A 184 -9.62 9.33 -3.51
CA LEU A 184 -9.23 8.67 -2.25
C LEU A 184 -7.84 9.11 -1.79
N CYS A 185 -6.87 9.22 -2.71
CA CYS A 185 -5.55 9.80 -2.42
C CYS A 185 -5.64 11.26 -1.95
N ARG A 186 -6.53 12.08 -2.54
CA ARG A 186 -6.75 13.48 -2.09
C ARG A 186 -7.30 13.52 -0.67
N LYS A 187 -8.26 12.66 -0.33
CA LYS A 187 -8.80 12.55 1.04
C LYS A 187 -7.74 12.09 2.04
N ALA A 188 -6.92 11.12 1.68
CA ALA A 188 -5.77 10.69 2.48
C ALA A 188 -4.80 11.86 2.71
N ALA A 189 -4.44 12.60 1.65
CA ALA A 189 -3.57 13.77 1.75
C ALA A 189 -4.17 14.87 2.64
N GLN A 190 -5.47 15.14 2.52
CA GLN A 190 -6.17 16.08 3.40
C GLN A 190 -6.11 15.63 4.87
N ALA A 191 -6.27 14.33 5.14
CA ALA A 191 -6.15 13.79 6.49
C ALA A 191 -4.73 13.94 7.05
N SER A 192 -3.69 13.75 6.23
CA SER A 192 -2.30 14.06 6.60
C SER A 192 -2.09 15.54 6.90
N VAL A 193 -2.70 16.45 6.15
CA VAL A 193 -2.62 17.90 6.41
C VAL A 193 -3.32 18.28 7.73
N ASN A 194 -4.46 17.66 8.03
CA ASN A 194 -5.15 17.86 9.31
C ASN A 194 -4.31 17.36 10.48
N ALA A 195 -3.72 16.16 10.34
CA ALA A 195 -2.82 15.57 11.31
C ALA A 195 -1.59 16.45 11.57
N TRP A 196 -0.97 16.97 10.51
CA TRP A 196 0.13 17.92 10.62
C TRP A 196 -0.30 19.21 11.34
N SER A 197 -1.46 19.76 11.02
CA SER A 197 -1.96 20.97 11.67
C SER A 197 -2.17 20.76 13.17
N TYR A 198 -2.62 19.58 13.58
CA TYR A 198 -2.71 19.17 14.98
C TYR A 198 -1.32 19.01 15.61
N ALA A 199 -0.43 18.23 14.98
CA ALA A 199 0.92 17.97 15.47
C ALA A 199 1.72 19.27 15.65
N ARG A 200 1.68 20.17 14.67
CA ARG A 200 2.33 21.50 14.73
C ARG A 200 1.88 22.29 15.95
N LYS A 201 0.58 22.35 16.24
CA LYS A 201 0.05 23.05 17.44
C LYS A 201 0.61 22.42 18.72
N LYS A 202 0.66 21.09 18.79
CA LYS A 202 1.22 20.38 19.94
C LYS A 202 2.73 20.60 20.11
N ILE A 203 3.48 20.67 19.02
CA ILE A 203 4.91 21.01 19.07
C ILE A 203 5.10 22.41 19.65
N ILE A 204 4.30 23.39 19.20
CA ILE A 204 4.31 24.76 19.74
C ILE A 204 3.99 24.74 21.25
N ASP A 205 2.92 24.05 21.67
CA ASP A 205 2.56 23.92 23.09
C ASP A 205 3.67 23.29 23.94
N ILE A 206 4.41 22.32 23.39
CA ILE A 206 5.52 21.64 24.08
C ILE A 206 6.67 22.62 24.30
N ILE A 207 7.00 23.42 23.28
CA ILE A 207 8.05 24.44 23.35
C ILE A 207 7.67 25.54 24.34
N ASP A 208 6.49 26.14 24.18
CA ASP A 208 6.03 27.27 24.98
C ASP A 208 5.95 26.94 26.48
N GLN A 209 5.58 25.70 26.80
CA GLN A 209 5.40 25.23 28.19
C GLN A 209 6.62 24.45 28.71
N ALA A 210 7.71 24.39 27.94
CA ALA A 210 8.92 23.63 28.26
C ALA A 210 8.64 22.18 28.71
N LYS A 211 7.71 21.49 28.03
CA LYS A 211 7.32 20.12 28.38
C LYS A 211 8.40 19.12 28.02
N LYS A 212 8.63 18.15 28.91
CA LYS A 212 9.50 17.01 28.67
C LYS A 212 8.70 15.87 28.04
N VAL A 213 8.74 15.76 26.71
CA VAL A 213 8.01 14.74 25.95
C VAL A 213 9.00 13.95 25.09
N LYS A 214 8.91 12.62 25.12
CA LYS A 214 9.71 11.73 24.25
C LYS A 214 9.20 11.77 22.80
N HIS A 215 10.07 11.60 21.81
CA HIS A 215 9.63 11.52 20.41
C HIS A 215 8.64 10.37 20.17
N SER A 216 8.96 9.16 20.64
CA SER A 216 8.11 7.96 20.58
C SER A 216 6.72 8.22 21.15
N ARG A 217 6.66 8.79 22.35
CA ARG A 217 5.38 9.09 23.01
C ARG A 217 4.55 10.09 22.22
N PHE A 218 5.19 11.13 21.70
CA PHE A 218 4.50 12.13 20.90
C PHE A 218 4.00 11.56 19.56
N ALA A 219 4.77 10.68 18.94
CA ALA A 219 4.37 9.94 17.74
C ALA A 219 3.11 9.10 17.97
N GLU A 220 3.07 8.30 19.04
CA GLU A 220 1.87 7.51 19.41
C GLU A 220 0.64 8.40 19.67
N ASP A 221 0.84 9.54 20.32
CA ASP A 221 -0.24 10.48 20.60
C ASP A 221 -0.78 11.12 19.30
N ILE A 222 0.09 11.45 18.34
CA ILE A 222 -0.32 11.89 17.00
C ILE A 222 -1.05 10.76 16.27
N GLU A 223 -0.50 9.55 16.24
CA GLU A 223 -1.10 8.38 15.57
C GLU A 223 -2.54 8.14 16.02
N LYS A 224 -2.78 8.17 17.33
CA LYS A 224 -4.13 8.06 17.89
C LYS A 224 -5.02 9.22 17.46
N ALA A 225 -4.50 10.45 17.50
CA ALA A 225 -5.25 11.64 17.13
C ALA A 225 -5.63 11.64 15.64
N MET A 226 -4.80 11.04 14.78
CA MET A 226 -4.97 11.00 13.32
C MET A 226 -6.26 10.33 12.86
N THR A 227 -6.89 9.48 13.69
CA THR A 227 -8.13 8.77 13.35
C THR A 227 -9.37 9.36 14.05
N THR A 228 -9.19 10.41 14.87
CA THR A 228 -10.29 10.98 15.67
C THR A 228 -11.14 11.96 14.87
N VAL A 229 -12.44 12.00 15.18
CA VAL A 229 -13.38 13.01 14.66
C VAL A 229 -12.93 14.43 15.02
N GLN A 230 -12.26 14.63 16.17
CA GLN A 230 -11.76 15.94 16.57
C GLN A 230 -10.73 16.52 15.58
N VAL A 231 -9.84 15.68 15.06
CA VAL A 231 -8.80 16.10 14.10
C VAL A 231 -9.31 16.04 12.68
N GLN A 232 -10.09 15.01 12.34
CA GLN A 232 -10.41 14.65 10.96
C GLN A 232 -11.83 14.99 10.52
N GLN A 233 -12.69 15.40 11.46
CA GLN A 233 -14.10 15.67 11.20
C GLN A 233 -14.73 14.46 10.49
N ARG A 234 -15.45 14.69 9.37
CA ARG A 234 -16.14 13.66 8.59
C ARG A 234 -15.22 12.64 7.91
N LEU A 235 -13.91 12.91 7.83
CA LEU A 235 -12.98 11.92 7.26
C LEU A 235 -12.80 10.71 8.20
N ALA A 236 -13.03 10.86 9.51
CA ALA A 236 -12.99 9.75 10.47
C ALA A 236 -14.26 8.88 10.46
N ASP A 237 -15.31 9.29 9.73
CA ASP A 237 -16.56 8.53 9.66
C ASP A 237 -16.31 7.11 9.15
N ASN A 238 -17.07 6.14 9.67
CA ASN A 238 -17.06 4.73 9.24
C ASN A 238 -15.69 4.04 9.30
N ASN A 239 -14.78 4.47 10.17
CA ASN A 239 -13.43 3.92 10.29
C ASN A 239 -12.66 3.92 8.95
N ASN A 240 -12.89 4.95 8.13
CA ASN A 240 -12.24 5.06 6.82
C ASN A 240 -10.75 5.47 6.91
N LEU A 241 -10.24 5.79 8.10
CA LEU A 241 -8.91 6.33 8.31
C LEU A 241 -8.04 5.44 9.19
N GLU A 242 -6.81 5.24 8.73
CA GLU A 242 -5.72 4.59 9.43
C GLU A 242 -4.44 5.43 9.31
N SER A 243 -3.47 5.20 10.19
CA SER A 243 -2.11 5.71 9.96
C SER A 243 -1.38 4.80 8.98
N CYS A 244 -0.60 5.39 8.06
CA CYS A 244 0.24 4.61 7.15
C CYS A 244 1.38 3.91 7.89
N TYR A 245 1.90 4.56 8.93
CA TYR A 245 2.96 4.13 9.82
C TYR A 245 2.89 5.01 11.08
N THR A 246 3.49 4.59 12.19
CA THR A 246 3.60 5.45 13.38
C THR A 246 4.41 6.72 13.04
N PRO A 247 3.90 7.94 13.27
CA PRO A 247 4.59 9.18 12.92
C PRO A 247 6.05 9.22 13.37
N ILE A 248 6.91 9.81 12.54
CA ILE A 248 8.35 9.87 12.80
C ILE A 248 8.69 11.30 13.22
N ILE A 249 9.14 11.46 14.46
CA ILE A 249 9.53 12.74 15.06
C ILE A 249 11.02 12.65 15.41
N GLN A 250 11.80 13.61 14.91
CA GLN A 250 13.25 13.66 15.11
C GLN A 250 13.67 15.07 15.47
N SER A 251 14.49 15.21 16.51
CA SER A 251 15.09 16.48 16.92
C SER A 251 16.38 16.24 17.72
N GLY A 252 17.13 17.31 18.01
CA GLY A 252 18.30 17.24 18.88
C GLY A 252 19.58 16.73 18.20
N GLY A 253 19.67 16.89 16.88
CA GLY A 253 20.90 16.61 16.11
C GLY A 253 21.04 15.18 15.59
N GLU A 254 20.09 14.29 15.90
CA GLU A 254 20.06 12.92 15.38
C GLU A 254 18.93 12.77 14.37
N TYR A 255 19.31 12.74 13.09
CA TYR A 255 18.36 12.62 11.98
C TYR A 255 18.66 11.38 11.14
N ILE A 256 17.64 10.54 10.95
CA ILE A 256 17.68 9.34 10.12
C ILE A 256 16.59 9.48 9.06
N LEU A 257 16.99 9.76 7.82
CA LEU A 257 16.07 10.02 6.69
C LEU A 257 15.81 8.76 5.85
N LYS A 258 15.97 7.57 6.44
CA LYS A 258 15.63 6.29 5.79
C LYS A 258 14.12 5.99 5.97
N LEU A 259 13.53 5.23 5.05
CA LEU A 259 12.12 4.82 5.14
C LEU A 259 11.82 3.95 6.38
N SER A 260 12.84 3.29 6.94
CA SER A 260 12.75 2.47 8.15
C SER A 260 13.03 3.25 9.44
N ALA A 261 13.03 4.58 9.40
CA ALA A 261 13.29 5.39 10.58
C ALA A 261 12.11 5.33 11.55
N GLU A 262 12.40 5.38 12.85
CA GLU A 262 11.41 5.36 13.93
C GLU A 262 11.68 6.48 14.92
N SER A 263 10.64 6.92 15.62
CA SER A 263 10.74 7.89 16.70
C SER A 263 11.42 7.25 17.92
N ASN A 264 12.52 7.83 18.39
CA ASN A 264 13.28 7.29 19.53
C ASN A 264 12.73 7.77 20.90
N ASP A 265 13.35 7.30 21.97
CA ASP A 265 12.93 7.60 23.35
C ASP A 265 13.56 8.87 23.95
N LYS A 266 14.29 9.65 23.14
CA LYS A 266 14.87 10.93 23.57
C LYS A 266 13.79 12.01 23.67
N LEU A 267 14.04 13.00 24.52
CA LEU A 267 13.15 14.15 24.66
C LEU A 267 13.22 15.04 23.42
N ILE A 268 12.08 15.63 23.05
CA ILE A 268 12.02 16.67 22.03
C ILE A 268 12.93 17.83 22.44
N HIS A 269 13.84 18.18 21.54
CA HIS A 269 14.80 19.25 21.67
C HIS A 269 14.48 20.36 20.66
N TYR A 270 14.73 21.61 21.06
CA TYR A 270 14.46 22.77 20.21
C TYR A 270 15.54 22.93 19.12
N GLY A 271 15.32 23.82 18.16
CA GLY A 271 16.15 23.93 16.97
C GLY A 271 15.44 23.31 15.78
N THR A 272 15.96 22.20 15.24
CA THR A 272 15.34 21.52 14.10
C THR A 272 14.50 20.34 14.57
N ILE A 273 13.22 20.35 14.19
CA ILE A 273 12.27 19.26 14.46
C ILE A 273 11.73 18.76 13.12
N ILE A 274 12.04 17.53 12.76
CA ILE A 274 11.52 16.86 11.56
C ILE A 274 10.33 16.00 11.97
N CYS A 275 9.23 16.14 11.24
CA CYS A 275 8.03 15.34 11.40
C CYS A 275 7.66 14.71 10.07
N SER A 276 7.53 13.39 10.03
CA SER A 276 6.94 12.65 8.91
C SER A 276 5.72 11.89 9.38
N LEU A 277 4.61 12.04 8.68
CA LEU A 277 3.37 11.32 8.95
C LEU A 277 2.63 11.05 7.65
N GLY A 278 1.79 10.03 7.65
CA GLY A 278 0.97 9.66 6.50
C GLY A 278 -0.34 9.05 6.95
N ALA A 279 -1.45 9.55 6.42
CA ALA A 279 -2.77 8.98 6.61
C ALA A 279 -3.13 8.08 5.43
N ARG A 280 -3.83 6.98 5.74
CA ARG A 280 -4.39 6.02 4.79
C ARG A 280 -5.92 6.13 4.83
N TYR A 281 -6.53 6.58 3.73
CA TYR A 281 -7.99 6.71 3.61
C TYR A 281 -8.54 5.64 2.68
N GLN A 282 -9.40 4.76 3.20
CA GLN A 282 -9.94 3.59 2.47
C GLN A 282 -8.84 2.83 1.72
N SER A 283 -7.76 2.54 2.43
CA SER A 283 -6.57 1.84 1.94
C SER A 283 -5.64 2.61 0.98
N TYR A 284 -5.94 3.85 0.60
CA TYR A 284 -5.04 4.70 -0.21
C TYR A 284 -4.17 5.57 0.68
N CYS A 285 -2.86 5.47 0.51
CA CYS A 285 -1.87 6.15 1.33
C CYS A 285 -1.60 7.58 0.87
N SER A 286 -1.17 8.40 1.80
CA SER A 286 -0.55 9.70 1.55
C SER A 286 0.66 9.86 2.48
N ASN A 287 1.54 10.82 2.18
CA ASN A 287 2.70 11.09 3.01
C ASN A 287 2.99 12.59 3.06
N LEU A 288 3.44 13.07 4.22
CA LEU A 288 3.83 14.44 4.44
C LEU A 288 5.04 14.49 5.38
N GLY A 289 6.10 15.15 4.92
CA GLY A 289 7.27 15.50 5.73
C GLY A 289 7.35 17.01 5.93
N ARG A 290 7.65 17.47 7.15
CA ARG A 290 7.85 18.88 7.47
C ARG A 290 9.01 19.05 8.45
N THR A 291 9.73 20.15 8.28
CA THR A 291 10.78 20.60 9.19
C THR A 291 10.32 21.88 9.88
N MET A 292 10.32 21.90 11.20
CA MET A 292 10.14 23.11 12.00
C MET A 292 11.49 23.58 12.50
N LEU A 293 11.69 24.90 12.43
CA LEU A 293 12.91 25.57 12.84
C LEU A 293 12.58 26.54 13.98
N VAL A 294 13.21 26.35 15.13
CA VAL A 294 13.14 27.22 16.31
C VAL A 294 14.51 27.89 16.44
N ASP A 295 14.53 29.22 16.37
CA ASP A 295 15.76 30.04 16.38
C ASP A 295 16.88 29.50 15.44
N PRO A 296 16.59 29.26 14.14
CA PRO A 296 17.57 28.69 13.22
C PRO A 296 18.71 29.67 12.90
N SER A 297 19.91 29.13 12.69
CA SER A 297 21.03 29.88 12.12
C SER A 297 20.73 30.30 10.66
N LYS A 298 21.49 31.27 10.14
CA LYS A 298 21.33 31.70 8.74
C LYS A 298 21.60 30.58 7.76
N GLU A 299 22.62 29.78 8.03
CA GLU A 299 23.02 28.63 7.20
C GLU A 299 21.88 27.60 7.10
N LEU A 300 21.15 27.37 8.20
CA LEU A 300 20.01 26.46 8.24
C LEU A 300 18.78 27.01 7.50
N GLN A 301 18.54 28.32 7.58
CA GLN A 301 17.49 28.98 6.81
C GLN A 301 17.77 28.87 5.31
N GLU A 302 18.99 29.19 4.89
CA GLU A 302 19.42 29.07 3.49
C GLU A 302 19.34 27.61 3.00
N ALA A 303 19.71 26.63 3.82
CA ALA A 303 19.57 25.21 3.50
C ALA A 303 18.11 24.80 3.30
N TYR A 304 17.21 25.27 4.16
CA TYR A 304 15.78 25.00 4.05
C TYR A 304 15.17 25.63 2.80
N GLU A 305 15.50 26.89 2.48
CA GLU A 305 15.07 27.55 1.24
C GLU A 305 15.59 26.82 -0.01
N SER A 306 16.81 26.30 0.04
CA SER A 306 17.37 25.46 -1.02
C SER A 306 16.56 24.19 -1.24
N LEU A 307 16.15 23.53 -0.16
CA LEU A 307 15.30 22.34 -0.23
C LEU A 307 13.95 22.64 -0.88
N LEU A 308 13.35 23.82 -0.60
CA LEU A 308 12.10 24.25 -1.24
C LEU A 308 12.26 24.49 -2.74
N ILE A 309 13.38 25.08 -3.18
CA ILE A 309 13.70 25.27 -4.60
C ILE A 309 13.81 23.90 -5.30
N ILE A 310 14.58 22.98 -4.73
CA ILE A 310 14.75 21.61 -5.25
C ILE A 310 13.40 20.90 -5.36
N GLN A 311 12.60 20.93 -4.29
CA GLN A 311 11.27 20.31 -4.27
C GLN A 311 10.36 20.91 -5.36
N SER A 312 10.37 22.23 -5.53
CA SER A 312 9.54 22.91 -6.54
C SER A 312 9.94 22.51 -7.96
N ALA A 313 11.23 22.45 -8.25
CA ALA A 313 11.75 22.02 -9.55
C ALA A 313 11.39 20.55 -9.85
N ILE A 314 11.46 19.66 -8.85
CA ILE A 314 11.02 18.27 -8.97
C ILE A 314 9.53 18.19 -9.32
N ILE A 315 8.68 18.91 -8.58
CA ILE A 315 7.22 18.92 -8.82
C ILE A 315 6.91 19.47 -10.22
N GLU A 316 7.62 20.51 -10.67
CA GLU A 316 7.45 21.07 -12.00
C GLU A 316 7.92 20.11 -13.10
N ALA A 317 8.97 19.34 -12.86
CA ALA A 317 9.49 18.36 -13.82
C ALA A 317 8.64 17.08 -13.92
N LEU A 318 7.80 16.76 -12.92
CA LEU A 318 6.87 15.64 -12.94
C LEU A 318 5.77 15.84 -13.99
N LYS A 319 6.06 15.43 -15.23
CA LYS A 319 5.16 15.53 -16.39
C LYS A 319 5.03 14.18 -17.11
N PRO A 320 3.88 13.92 -17.77
CA PRO A 320 3.70 12.70 -18.57
C PRO A 320 4.84 12.51 -19.59
N GLY A 321 5.33 11.28 -19.70
CA GLY A 321 6.42 10.91 -20.60
C GLY A 321 7.84 11.18 -20.09
N LYS A 322 8.01 11.85 -18.95
CA LYS A 322 9.33 12.06 -18.34
C LYS A 322 9.76 10.87 -17.50
N LYS A 323 11.02 10.45 -17.65
CA LYS A 323 11.64 9.45 -16.76
C LYS A 323 11.89 10.06 -15.39
N LEU A 324 11.69 9.29 -14.33
CA LEU A 324 11.96 9.77 -12.96
C LEU A 324 13.43 10.18 -12.76
N SER A 325 14.37 9.58 -13.49
CA SER A 325 15.77 10.02 -13.50
C SER A 325 15.97 11.43 -14.06
N GLU A 326 15.20 11.83 -15.08
CA GLU A 326 15.21 13.20 -15.61
C GLU A 326 14.60 14.19 -14.61
N VAL A 327 13.51 13.79 -13.94
CA VAL A 327 12.87 14.58 -12.88
C VAL A 327 13.83 14.79 -11.71
N TYR A 328 14.56 13.74 -11.31
CA TYR A 328 15.59 13.84 -10.27
C TYR A 328 16.69 14.82 -10.67
N ALA A 329 17.19 14.72 -11.90
CA ALA A 329 18.22 15.60 -12.42
C ALA A 329 17.80 17.07 -12.43
N ALA A 330 16.52 17.36 -12.74
CA ALA A 330 15.99 18.72 -12.69
C ALA A 330 16.04 19.31 -11.26
N GLY A 331 15.78 18.50 -10.24
CA GLY A 331 15.95 18.90 -8.84
C GLY A 331 17.40 19.24 -8.48
N LEU A 332 18.36 18.43 -8.94
CA LEU A 332 19.78 18.69 -8.71
C LEU A 332 20.25 19.96 -9.41
N GLU A 333 19.83 20.17 -10.66
CA GLU A 333 20.17 21.35 -11.44
C GLU A 333 19.66 22.65 -10.80
N ALA A 334 18.47 22.62 -10.19
CA ALA A 334 17.90 23.77 -9.50
C ALA A 334 18.71 24.26 -8.29
N ALA A 335 19.63 23.44 -7.77
CA ALA A 335 20.51 23.78 -6.65
C ALA A 335 22.01 23.65 -6.99
N LYS A 336 22.38 23.71 -8.29
CA LYS A 336 23.78 23.55 -8.73
C LYS A 336 24.76 24.52 -8.08
N ASP A 337 24.31 25.74 -7.78
CA ASP A 337 25.14 26.78 -7.14
C ASP A 337 25.27 26.58 -5.62
N LYS A 338 24.72 25.48 -5.08
CA LYS A 338 24.69 25.15 -3.65
C LYS A 338 25.31 23.75 -3.39
N PRO A 339 26.62 23.57 -3.66
CA PRO A 339 27.27 22.24 -3.66
C PRO A 339 27.15 21.51 -2.32
N VAL A 340 27.24 22.24 -1.20
CA VAL A 340 27.12 21.66 0.15
C VAL A 340 25.77 20.98 0.36
N ILE A 341 24.69 21.55 -0.19
CA ILE A 341 23.35 20.95 -0.11
C ILE A 341 23.29 19.67 -0.95
N LEU A 342 23.81 19.71 -2.18
CA LEU A 342 23.81 18.56 -3.09
C LEU A 342 24.60 17.35 -2.55
N ASP A 343 25.69 17.61 -1.82
CA ASP A 343 26.50 16.56 -1.19
C ASP A 343 25.75 15.82 -0.07
N HIS A 344 24.82 16.51 0.60
CA HIS A 344 24.06 15.98 1.74
C HIS A 344 22.61 15.60 1.39
N LEU A 345 22.19 15.77 0.12
CA LEU A 345 20.88 15.29 -0.33
C LEU A 345 20.78 13.77 -0.20
N VAL A 346 19.62 13.30 0.21
CA VAL A 346 19.30 11.86 0.16
C VAL A 346 19.19 11.45 -1.32
N LYS A 347 20.08 10.56 -1.75
CA LYS A 347 20.19 10.14 -3.17
C LYS A 347 19.47 8.83 -3.51
N ASN A 348 18.95 8.15 -2.49
CA ASN A 348 18.30 6.85 -2.65
C ASN A 348 16.78 7.00 -2.67
N ASN A 349 16.09 6.07 -3.35
CA ASN A 349 14.62 5.96 -3.38
C ASN A 349 13.89 7.13 -4.06
N PHE A 350 14.54 7.80 -5.02
CA PHE A 350 13.84 8.73 -5.90
C PHE A 350 13.23 7.97 -7.08
N GLY A 351 11.93 7.70 -7.00
CA GLY A 351 11.25 6.84 -7.96
C GLY A 351 11.65 5.38 -7.82
#